data_AF-A0A2K9ERW0-F1
#
_entry.id   AF-A0A2K9ERW0-F1
#
_cell.length_a   1.000
_cell.length_b   1.000
_cell.length_c   1.000
_cell.angle_alpha   90.00
_cell.angle_beta   90.00
_cell.angle_gamma   90.00
#
_symmetry.space_group_name_H-M   'P 1'
#
loop_
_entity.id
_entity.type
_entity.pdbx_description
1 polymer ?
#
loop_
_entity_poly.entity_id
_entity_poly.type
_entity_poly.pdbx_seq_one_letter_code
_entity_poly.pdbx_strand_id
1 'polypeptide(L)' 'MSEEIKVVRGNPTAEELAAALAVVQARAASSASGARGGPAGEWADPARRVLARRTPQPGPQAWRTTYWPS' A
#
# COMPACT_ATOMS: atom_id res chain seq x y z
N MET A 1 16.24 -0.58 15.68
CA MET A 1 15.47 -1.77 15.32
C MET A 1 15.82 -2.08 13.88
N SER A 2 16.53 -3.18 13.63
CA SER A 2 16.91 -3.54 12.25
C SER A 2 15.66 -4.01 11.51
N GLU A 3 15.33 -3.39 10.38
CA GLU A 3 14.24 -3.86 9.53
C GLU A 3 14.72 -5.09 8.74
N GLU A 4 14.14 -6.25 9.02
CA GLU A 4 14.45 -7.51 8.34
C GLU A 4 13.36 -7.84 7.32
N ILE A 5 13.73 -8.11 6.06
CA ILE A 5 12.80 -8.47 4.98
C ILE A 5 12.67 -9.99 4.93
N LYS A 6 11.45 -10.50 5.15
CA LYS A 6 11.14 -11.94 5.15
C LYS A 6 10.16 -12.33 4.04
N VAL A 7 10.47 -13.40 3.32
CA VAL A 7 9.53 -14.05 2.41
C VAL A 7 8.55 -14.89 3.23
N VAL A 8 7.27 -14.53 3.21
CA VAL A 8 6.22 -15.21 3.99
C VAL A 8 5.67 -16.43 3.24
N ARG A 9 5.72 -16.43 1.90
CA ARG A 9 5.18 -17.49 1.04
C ARG A 9 5.93 -17.55 -0.30
N GLY A 10 6.11 -18.77 -0.84
CA GLY A 10 6.72 -19.01 -2.14
C GLY A 10 8.22 -19.30 -2.07
N ASN A 11 8.81 -19.62 -3.23
CA ASN A 11 10.26 -19.82 -3.40
C ASN A 11 10.74 -18.90 -4.53
N PRO A 12 10.92 -17.59 -4.27
CA PRO A 12 11.31 -16.63 -5.30
C PRO A 12 12.70 -16.96 -5.81
N THR A 13 12.95 -16.67 -7.10
CA THR A 13 14.31 -16.75 -7.62
C THR A 13 15.17 -15.60 -7.07
N ALA A 14 16.49 -15.73 -7.22
CA ALA A 14 17.41 -14.67 -6.79
C ALA A 14 17.15 -13.35 -7.52
N GLU A 15 16.78 -13.42 -8.80
CA GLU A 15 16.45 -12.28 -9.65
C GLU A 15 15.20 -11.54 -9.16
N GLU A 16 14.15 -12.28 -8.79
CA GLU A 16 12.91 -11.69 -8.27
C GLU A 16 13.15 -10.99 -6.93
N LEU A 17 13.94 -11.60 -6.05
CA LEU A 17 14.33 -10.99 -4.78
C LEU A 17 15.15 -9.71 -5.02
N ALA A 18 16.12 -9.74 -5.95
CA ALA A 18 16.91 -8.57 -6.31
C ALA A 18 16.03 -7.43 -6.83
N ALA A 19 15.05 -7.74 -7.69
CA ALA A 19 14.10 -6.77 -8.22
C ALA A 19 13.23 -6.16 -7.11
N ALA A 20 12.70 -7.00 -6.20
CA ALA A 20 11.91 -6.53 -5.06
C ALA A 20 12.73 -5.61 -4.15
N LEU A 21 13.97 -5.98 -3.83
CA LEU A 21 14.87 -5.17 -3.02
C LEU A 21 15.22 -3.84 -3.69
N ALA A 22 15.41 -3.83 -5.01
CA ALA A 22 15.66 -2.59 -5.75
C ALA A 22 14.50 -1.59 -5.63
N VAL A 23 13.25 -2.06 -5.72
CA VAL A 23 12.06 -1.22 -5.56
C VAL A 23 11.94 -0.66 -4.14
N VAL A 24 12.16 -1.50 -3.12
CA VAL A 24 12.13 -1.07 -1.71
C VAL A 24 13.17 0.02 -1.46
N GLN A 25 14.40 -0.19 -1.92
CA GLN A 25 15.48 0.79 -1.79
C GLN A 25 15.19 2.10 -2.53
N ALA A 26 14.69 2.04 -3.77
CA ALA A 26 14.32 3.22 -4.53
C ALA A 26 13.24 4.05 -3.81
N ARG A 27 12.25 3.39 -3.20
CA ARG A 27 11.20 4.06 -2.43
C ARG A 27 11.72 4.68 -1.14
N ALA A 28 12.64 4.00 -0.45
CA ALA A 28 13.29 4.54 0.74
C ALA A 28 14.13 5.78 0.40
N ALA A 29 14.90 5.73 -0.69
CA ALA A 29 15.68 6.85 -1.20
C ALA A 29 14.78 8.05 -1.59
N SER A 30 13.66 7.80 -2.28
CA SER A 30 12.68 8.83 -2.63
C SER A 30 12.03 9.47 -1.40
N SER A 31 11.80 8.68 -0.33
CA SER A 31 11.24 9.19 0.93
C SER A 31 12.28 10.02 1.68
N ALA A 32 13.54 9.59 1.69
CA ALA A 32 14.66 10.30 2.32
C ALA A 32 15.04 11.60 1.59
N SER A 33 14.87 11.65 0.26
CA SER A 33 15.16 12.87 -0.51
C SER A 33 14.21 14.03 -0.22
N GLY A 34 13.12 13.79 0.54
CA GLY A 34 12.04 14.73 0.76
C GLY A 34 11.33 15.00 -0.57
N ALA A 35 10.09 14.52 -0.72
CA ALA A 35 9.29 14.93 -1.87
C ALA A 35 9.24 16.47 -1.89
N ARG A 36 9.88 17.10 -2.88
CA ARG A 36 9.78 18.56 -3.09
C ARG A 36 8.29 18.87 -3.08
N GLY A 37 7.86 19.72 -2.16
CA GLY A 37 6.47 19.91 -1.73
C GLY A 37 5.52 20.38 -2.84
N GLY A 38 5.24 19.50 -3.79
CA GLY A 38 4.09 19.60 -4.66
C GLY A 38 2.84 19.16 -3.91
N PRO A 39 1.66 19.63 -4.32
CA PRO A 39 0.41 19.19 -3.73
C PRO A 39 0.32 17.67 -3.82
N ALA A 40 0.03 17.01 -2.70
CA ALA A 40 -0.30 15.60 -2.70
C ALA A 40 -1.47 15.39 -3.68
N GLY A 41 -1.34 14.44 -4.61
CA GLY A 41 -2.45 14.10 -5.50
C GLY A 41 -3.71 13.81 -4.68
N GLU A 42 -4.90 14.04 -5.23
CA GLU A 42 -6.17 13.98 -4.48
C GLU A 42 -6.41 12.67 -3.70
N TRP A 43 -5.75 11.59 -4.11
CA TRP A 43 -5.76 10.26 -3.46
C TRP A 43 -4.87 10.16 -2.21
N ALA A 44 -3.85 11.01 -2.10
CA ALA A 44 -2.88 11.03 -1.01
C ALA A 44 -3.22 12.07 0.07
N ASP A 45 -4.31 12.83 -0.08
CA ASP A 45 -4.75 13.84 0.88
C ASP A 45 -5.01 13.24 2.28
N PRO A 46 -4.22 13.63 3.32
CA PRO A 46 -4.43 13.17 4.69
C PRO A 46 -5.82 13.52 5.22
N ALA A 47 -6.42 14.63 4.79
CA ALA A 47 -7.77 15.02 5.20
C ALA A 47 -8.80 13.96 4.79
N ARG A 48 -8.65 13.30 3.62
CA ARG A 48 -9.51 12.17 3.23
C ARG A 48 -9.32 10.94 4.14
N ARG A 49 -8.12 10.69 4.66
CA ARG A 49 -7.87 9.58 5.61
C ARG A 49 -8.51 9.84 6.96
N VAL A 50 -8.44 11.08 7.44
CA VAL A 50 -8.99 11.51 8.73
C VAL A 50 -10.52 11.64 8.67
N LEU A 51 -11.07 12.03 7.51
CA LEU A 51 -12.51 12.11 7.25
C LEU A 51 -13.17 10.76 6.93
N ALA A 52 -12.47 9.63 7.08
CA ALA A 52 -13.07 8.30 7.09
C ALA A 52 -13.97 8.11 8.33
N ARG A 53 -15.05 8.90 8.39
CA ARG A 53 -16.19 8.70 9.28
C ARG A 53 -16.66 7.27 9.05
N ARG A 54 -16.53 6.45 10.10
CA ARG A 54 -17.12 5.12 10.29
C ARG A 54 -17.52 4.44 8.99
N THR A 55 -16.58 3.71 8.39
CA THR A 55 -16.93 2.73 7.37
C THR A 55 -18.06 1.85 7.90
N PRO A 56 -19.20 1.73 7.19
CA PRO A 56 -20.28 0.84 7.60
C PRO A 56 -19.71 -0.55 7.83
N GLN A 57 -20.01 -1.14 8.99
CA GLN A 57 -19.58 -2.51 9.26
C GLN A 57 -20.34 -3.43 8.31
N PRO A 58 -19.66 -4.20 7.45
CA PRO A 58 -20.34 -5.12 6.55
C PRO A 58 -21.10 -6.16 7.38
N GLY A 59 -22.41 -6.28 7.15
CA GLY A 59 -23.23 -7.33 7.76
C GLY A 59 -22.89 -8.73 7.21
N PRO A 60 -23.42 -9.80 7.81
CA PRO A 60 -23.09 -11.19 7.45
C PRO A 60 -23.26 -11.57 5.97
N GLN A 61 -24.07 -10.84 5.21
CA GLN A 61 -24.31 -11.09 3.78
C GLN A 61 -23.77 -9.99 2.86
N ALA A 62 -23.06 -8.98 3.38
CA ALA A 62 -22.64 -7.81 2.62
C ALA A 62 -21.86 -8.16 1.35
N TRP A 63 -21.02 -9.21 1.41
CA TRP A 63 -20.23 -9.69 0.28
C TRP A 63 -21.04 -10.45 -0.78
N ARG A 64 -22.15 -11.10 -0.40
CA ARG A 64 -23.01 -11.84 -1.34
C ARG A 64 -23.82 -10.91 -2.23
N THR A 65 -24.10 -9.70 -1.75
CA THR A 65 -24.85 -8.67 -2.48
C THR A 65 -23.97 -7.68 -3.24
N THR A 66 -22.63 -7.84 -3.24
CA THR A 66 -21.71 -6.96 -3.98
C THR A 66 -21.69 -7.25 -5.49
N TYR A 67 -22.48 -8.22 -5.98
CA TYR A 67 -22.61 -8.44 -7.42
C TYR A 67 -23.35 -7.25 -8.05
N TRP A 68 -22.59 -6.42 -8.78
CA TRP A 68 -23.12 -5.47 -9.74
C TRP A 68 -23.23 -6.20 -11.09
N PRO A 69 -24.44 -6.44 -11.63
CA PRO A 69 -24.57 -6.86 -13.01
C PRO A 69 -24.19 -5.67 -13.90
N SER A 70 -23.11 -5.85 -14.67
CA SER A 70 -22.77 -5.03 -15.83
C SER A 70 -23.27 -5.71 -17.10
#